data_AF-A0A2V6BAC4-F1
#
_entry.id   AF-A0A2V6BAC4-F1
#
_cell.length_a   1.000
_cell.length_b   1.000
_cell.length_c   1.000
_cell.angle_alpha   90.00
_cell.angle_beta   90.00
_cell.angle_gamma   90.00
#
_symmetry.space_group_name_H-M   'P 1'
#
loop_
_entity.id
_entity.type
_entity.pdbx_description
1 polymer ?
#
loop_
_entity_poly.entity_id
_entity_poly.type
_entity_poly.pdbx_seq_one_letter_code
_entity_poly.pdbx_strand_id
1 'polypeptide(L)'
;MRTRRDFLSLAGKSLGLAALSSATVASLLRNIEAASKNVAHLTPEEAATDEDYWATIQNSFSVTRGIINLNNGGVSPSPRIVTEALVRYIWEQEDATAYTMWQILEPQSETIRTGLAELFGCDREEIAITRNASESLEILLMGMDFKPGDEILTTTQDYPRMLTTLRQREKRENLKLKLIQIPIPPKNLNEIAAAFEKGITERTRLILISHMINITGQITPVKAVCDLARARGIETIVDGAHS
;
A
#
# COMPACT_ATOMS: atom_id res chain seq x y z
N MET A 1 -5.94 29.29 -33.26
CA MET A 1 -7.21 29.57 -32.55
C MET A 1 -7.49 28.39 -31.62
N ARG A 2 -7.35 28.57 -30.29
CA ARG A 2 -7.79 27.55 -29.32
C ARG A 2 -9.32 27.62 -29.24
N THR A 3 -10.01 26.51 -29.47
CA THR A 3 -11.48 26.50 -29.49
C THR A 3 -12.04 26.35 -28.07
N ARG A 4 -13.29 26.78 -27.84
CA ARG A 4 -13.97 26.64 -26.53
C ARG A 4 -14.05 25.17 -26.05
N ARG A 5 -13.99 24.20 -26.97
CA ARG A 5 -13.92 22.76 -26.66
C ARG A 5 -12.56 22.34 -26.07
N ASP A 6 -11.47 22.94 -26.55
CA ASP A 6 -10.12 22.66 -26.02
C ASP A 6 -9.94 23.23 -24.61
N PHE A 7 -10.58 24.37 -24.32
CA PHE A 7 -10.56 24.98 -22.99
C PHE A 7 -11.31 24.14 -21.94
N LEU A 8 -12.48 23.59 -22.29
CA LEU A 8 -13.26 22.72 -21.40
C LEU A 8 -12.61 21.34 -21.21
N SER A 9 -11.95 20.81 -22.25
CA SER A 9 -11.19 19.55 -22.16
C SER A 9 -9.96 19.68 -21.24
N LEU A 10 -9.27 20.83 -21.27
CA LEU A 10 -8.14 21.10 -20.39
C LEU A 10 -8.58 21.39 -18.95
N ALA A 11 -9.68 22.13 -18.78
CA ALA A 11 -10.25 22.43 -17.47
C ALA A 11 -10.77 21.16 -16.77
N GLY A 12 -11.38 20.22 -17.51
CA GLY A 12 -11.90 18.97 -16.97
C GLY A 12 -10.85 18.04 -16.37
N LYS A 13 -9.61 18.06 -16.89
CA LYS A 13 -8.51 17.21 -16.38
C LYS A 13 -7.89 17.75 -15.08
N SER A 14 -7.94 19.06 -14.84
CA SER A 14 -7.40 19.71 -13.63
C SER A 14 -8.46 20.02 -12.56
N LEU A 15 -9.75 20.08 -12.93
CA LEU A 15 -10.83 20.39 -11.98
C LEU A 15 -11.30 19.20 -11.15
N GLY A 16 -10.98 17.96 -11.55
CA GLY A 16 -11.36 16.75 -10.81
C GLY A 16 -10.75 16.64 -9.40
N LEU A 17 -9.65 17.35 -9.13
CA LEU A 17 -8.98 17.35 -7.82
C LEU A 17 -9.20 18.64 -7.01
N ALA A 18 -9.58 19.75 -7.65
CA ALA A 18 -9.53 21.08 -7.03
C ALA A 18 -10.88 21.83 -6.92
N ALA A 19 -11.95 21.40 -7.60
CA ALA A 19 -13.11 22.28 -7.76
C ALA A 19 -14.05 22.39 -6.54
N LEU A 20 -13.96 21.52 -5.51
CA LEU A 20 -14.86 21.58 -4.35
C LEU A 20 -14.20 21.21 -3.01
N SER A 21 -12.90 21.50 -2.84
CA SER A 21 -12.31 21.50 -1.49
C SER A 21 -12.87 22.68 -0.69
N SER A 22 -13.35 22.46 0.54
CA SER A 22 -13.57 23.55 1.49
C SER A 22 -12.32 24.44 1.52
N ALA A 23 -12.47 25.77 1.64
CA ALA A 23 -11.32 26.69 1.67
C ALA A 23 -10.28 26.26 2.72
N THR A 24 -10.74 25.62 3.80
CA THR A 24 -9.96 24.98 4.86
C THR A 24 -9.08 23.83 4.33
N VAL A 25 -9.64 22.90 3.55
CA VAL A 25 -8.89 21.77 2.96
C VAL A 25 -7.83 22.26 1.98
N ALA A 26 -8.18 23.22 1.13
CA ALA A 26 -7.22 23.82 0.21
C ALA A 26 -6.06 24.50 0.96
N SER A 27 -6.34 25.10 2.12
CA SER A 27 -5.30 25.72 2.95
C SER A 27 -4.40 24.70 3.62
N LEU A 28 -4.94 23.57 4.09
CA LEU A 28 -4.13 22.50 4.69
C LEU A 28 -3.14 21.91 3.70
N LEU A 29 -3.59 21.64 2.47
CA LEU A 29 -2.72 21.12 1.41
C LEU A 29 -1.61 22.10 1.07
N ARG A 30 -1.93 23.40 0.90
CA ARG A 30 -0.91 24.43 0.64
C ARG A 30 0.13 24.53 1.75
N ASN A 31 -0.28 24.40 3.01
CA ASN A 31 0.64 24.45 4.15
C ASN A 31 1.58 23.24 4.16
N ILE A 32 1.05 22.03 3.88
CA ILE A 32 1.87 20.82 3.75
C ILE A 32 2.86 20.98 2.58
N GLU A 33 2.39 21.41 1.41
CA GLU A 33 3.26 21.62 0.24
C GLU A 33 4.38 22.64 0.51
N ALA A 34 4.06 23.75 1.19
CA ALA A 34 5.04 24.75 1.57
C ALA A 34 6.07 24.18 2.55
N ALA A 35 5.61 23.45 3.57
CA ALA A 35 6.49 22.81 4.56
C ALA A 35 7.39 21.74 3.89
N SER A 36 6.84 20.91 3.00
CA SER A 36 7.62 19.92 2.25
C SER A 36 8.69 20.55 1.36
N LYS A 37 8.42 21.71 0.74
CA LYS A 37 9.42 22.46 -0.04
C LYS A 37 10.56 22.99 0.85
N ASN A 38 10.25 23.37 2.09
CA ASN A 38 11.26 23.87 3.02
C ASN A 38 12.26 22.78 3.42
N VAL A 39 11.84 21.52 3.53
CA VAL A 39 12.74 20.40 3.88
C VAL A 39 13.30 19.65 2.67
N ALA A 40 12.86 19.96 1.44
CA ALA A 40 13.22 19.21 0.23
C ALA A 40 14.73 19.20 -0.11
N HIS A 41 15.51 20.12 0.47
CA HIS A 41 16.95 20.23 0.27
C HIS A 41 17.77 19.50 1.34
N LEU A 42 17.12 19.01 2.40
CA LEU A 42 17.74 18.32 3.53
C LEU A 42 17.86 16.81 3.25
N THR A 43 18.75 16.12 3.96
CA THR A 43 18.73 14.66 3.99
C THR A 43 17.49 14.14 4.74
N PRO A 44 17.08 12.88 4.55
CA PRO A 44 15.99 12.30 5.34
C PRO A 44 16.23 12.38 6.87
N GLU A 45 17.46 12.20 7.32
CA GLU A 45 17.84 12.29 8.74
C GLU A 45 17.72 13.72 9.26
N GLU A 46 18.11 14.72 8.48
CA GLU A 46 17.98 16.13 8.83
C GLU A 46 16.51 16.56 8.86
N ALA A 47 15.74 16.23 7.81
CA ALA A 47 14.31 16.51 7.74
C ALA A 47 13.52 15.82 8.87
N ALA A 48 13.96 14.64 9.33
CA ALA A 48 13.36 13.95 10.46
C ALA A 48 13.48 14.74 11.79
N THR A 49 14.43 15.69 11.89
CA THR A 49 14.63 16.53 13.08
C THR A 49 13.95 17.89 12.99
N ASP A 50 13.31 18.23 11.86
CA ASP A 50 12.65 19.52 11.67
C ASP A 50 11.26 19.55 12.33
N GLU A 51 11.21 20.06 13.55
CA GLU A 51 9.97 20.13 14.34
C GLU A 51 8.89 21.04 13.74
N ASP A 52 9.25 22.08 12.98
CA ASP A 52 8.28 22.98 12.33
C ASP A 52 7.56 22.27 11.17
N TYR A 53 8.32 21.48 10.40
CA TYR A 53 7.79 20.59 9.38
C TYR A 53 6.83 19.57 10.01
N TRP A 54 7.28 18.82 11.02
CA TRP A 54 6.45 17.78 11.65
C TRP A 54 5.26 18.34 12.42
N ALA A 55 5.36 19.53 13.02
CA ALA A 55 4.22 20.23 13.60
C ALA A 55 3.17 20.56 12.53
N THR A 56 3.58 20.98 11.33
CA THR A 56 2.68 21.21 10.20
C THR A 56 1.98 19.93 9.75
N ILE A 57 2.72 18.82 9.62
CA ILE A 57 2.14 17.51 9.30
C ILE A 57 1.17 17.04 10.39
N GLN A 58 1.56 17.13 11.66
CA GLN A 58 0.71 16.76 12.80
C GLN A 58 -0.59 17.57 12.84
N ASN A 59 -0.53 18.87 12.55
CA ASN A 59 -1.69 19.76 12.49
C ASN A 59 -2.67 19.43 11.34
N SER A 60 -2.27 18.58 10.39
CA SER A 60 -3.17 18.10 9.34
C SER A 60 -4.14 17.01 9.81
N PHE A 61 -3.91 16.42 10.99
CA PHE A 61 -4.77 15.39 11.58
C PHE A 61 -5.74 15.97 12.61
N SER A 62 -6.96 15.44 12.66
CA SER A 62 -8.01 15.87 13.60
C SER A 62 -7.98 15.12 14.93
N VAL A 63 -6.85 14.51 15.30
CA VAL A 63 -6.76 13.67 16.51
C VAL A 63 -6.73 14.50 17.80
N THR A 64 -7.38 13.99 18.85
CA THR A 64 -7.35 14.61 20.18
C THR A 64 -5.97 14.46 20.80
N ARG A 65 -5.37 15.57 21.24
CA ARG A 65 -4.01 15.59 21.84
C ARG A 65 -3.95 15.10 23.29
N GLY A 66 -5.05 14.59 23.83
CA GLY A 66 -5.12 14.03 25.19
C GLY A 66 -4.62 12.59 25.30
N ILE A 67 -4.39 11.91 24.17
CA ILE A 67 -3.85 10.55 24.12
C ILE A 67 -2.64 10.54 23.19
N ILE A 68 -1.52 9.99 23.69
CA ILE A 68 -0.33 9.77 22.87
C ILE A 68 -0.51 8.44 22.13
N ASN A 69 -0.79 8.51 20.81
CA ASN A 69 -0.94 7.31 19.99
C ASN A 69 0.43 6.77 19.54
N LEU A 70 0.87 5.66 20.13
CA LEU A 70 2.09 4.94 19.74
C LEU A 70 1.79 3.69 18.89
N ASN A 71 0.58 3.56 18.36
CA ASN A 71 0.13 2.38 17.60
C ASN A 71 -0.33 2.71 16.17
N ASN A 72 0.28 3.72 15.53
CA ASN A 72 -0.02 4.07 14.14
C ASN A 72 0.23 2.90 13.17
N GLY A 73 1.16 2.00 13.49
CA GLY A 73 1.38 0.76 12.72
C GLY A 73 0.20 -0.20 12.76
N GLY A 74 -0.60 -0.22 13.83
CA GLY A 74 -1.82 -1.03 13.89
C GLY A 74 -2.96 -0.38 13.12
N VAL A 75 -3.29 0.87 13.47
CA VAL A 75 -4.31 1.67 12.79
C VAL A 75 -3.92 3.15 12.91
N SER A 76 -3.98 3.86 11.80
CA SER A 76 -3.67 5.29 11.73
C SER A 76 -4.92 6.13 11.42
N PRO A 77 -5.02 7.35 11.99
CA PRO A 77 -6.02 8.31 11.56
C PRO A 77 -5.75 8.77 10.12
N SER A 78 -6.78 9.12 9.37
CA SER A 78 -6.60 9.82 8.11
C SER A 78 -6.35 11.32 8.36
N PRO A 79 -5.50 11.98 7.56
CA PRO A 79 -5.42 13.43 7.54
C PRO A 79 -6.80 14.04 7.27
N ARG A 80 -7.08 15.21 7.83
CA ARG A 80 -8.38 15.89 7.74
C ARG A 80 -8.86 16.06 6.30
N ILE A 81 -7.95 16.35 5.37
CA ILE A 81 -8.24 16.46 3.94
C ILE A 81 -8.88 15.18 3.36
N VAL A 82 -8.42 14.00 3.77
CA VAL A 82 -8.95 12.71 3.31
C VAL A 82 -10.35 12.48 3.90
N THR A 83 -10.52 12.72 5.20
CA THR A 83 -11.82 12.57 5.86
C THR A 83 -12.88 13.51 5.29
N GLU A 84 -12.53 14.78 5.05
CA GLU A 84 -13.46 15.74 4.44
C GLU A 84 -13.81 15.36 2.99
N ALA A 85 -12.86 14.81 2.22
CA ALA A 85 -13.14 14.31 0.88
C ALA A 85 -14.10 13.11 0.91
N LEU A 86 -13.90 12.16 1.82
CA LEU A 86 -14.80 11.02 2.00
C LEU A 86 -16.23 11.47 2.33
N VAL A 87 -16.39 12.34 3.33
CA VAL A 87 -17.71 12.85 3.73
C VAL A 87 -18.40 13.58 2.58
N ARG A 88 -17.66 14.37 1.80
CA ARG A 88 -18.21 15.05 0.61
C ARG A 88 -18.74 14.05 -0.40
N TYR A 89 -17.95 13.04 -0.77
CA TYR A 89 -18.38 12.04 -1.76
C TYR A 89 -19.56 11.21 -1.29
N ILE A 90 -19.70 10.96 0.03
CA ILE A 90 -20.91 10.33 0.57
C ILE A 90 -22.15 11.18 0.26
N TRP A 91 -22.12 12.49 0.53
CA TRP A 91 -23.26 13.36 0.24
C TRP A 91 -23.52 13.54 -1.27
N GLU A 92 -22.48 13.63 -2.10
CA GLU A 92 -22.62 13.70 -3.56
C GLU A 92 -23.24 12.42 -4.17
N GLN A 93 -23.01 11.26 -3.55
CA GLN A 93 -23.62 10.00 -3.95
C GLN A 93 -25.12 9.94 -3.60
N GLU A 94 -25.55 10.57 -2.51
CA GLU A 94 -26.98 10.63 -2.15
C GLU A 94 -27.78 11.56 -3.06
N ASP A 95 -27.17 12.63 -3.61
CA ASP A 95 -27.86 13.59 -4.47
C ASP A 95 -28.23 13.01 -5.84
N ALA A 96 -27.32 12.24 -6.46
CA ALA A 96 -27.51 11.72 -7.81
C ALA A 96 -26.82 10.35 -8.05
N THR A 97 -27.13 9.35 -7.22
CA THR A 97 -26.40 8.07 -7.09
C THR A 97 -25.90 7.45 -8.39
N ALA A 98 -26.78 7.14 -9.35
CA ALA A 98 -26.37 6.47 -10.59
C ALA A 98 -25.48 7.36 -11.47
N TYR A 99 -25.78 8.66 -11.51
CA TYR A 99 -24.97 9.62 -12.26
C TYR A 99 -23.60 9.81 -11.60
N THR A 100 -23.56 10.04 -10.29
CA THR A 100 -22.30 10.24 -9.55
C THR A 100 -21.42 9.00 -9.61
N MET A 101 -21.97 7.79 -9.48
CA MET A 101 -21.21 6.55 -9.61
C MET A 101 -20.59 6.39 -11.01
N TRP A 102 -21.41 6.41 -12.06
CA TRP A 102 -20.96 6.02 -13.41
C TRP A 102 -20.30 7.14 -14.21
N GLN A 103 -20.72 8.39 -14.00
CA GLN A 103 -20.23 9.53 -14.80
C GLN A 103 -19.13 10.31 -14.09
N ILE A 104 -19.01 10.19 -12.76
CA ILE A 104 -18.03 10.95 -11.96
C ILE A 104 -17.00 10.01 -11.32
N LEU A 105 -17.41 9.10 -10.43
CA LEU A 105 -16.48 8.30 -9.64
C LEU A 105 -15.71 7.27 -10.46
N GLU A 106 -16.37 6.53 -11.36
CA GLU A 106 -15.71 5.55 -12.22
C GLU A 106 -14.58 6.19 -13.06
N PRO A 107 -14.81 7.28 -13.82
CA PRO A 107 -13.72 7.98 -14.51
C PRO A 107 -12.63 8.55 -13.58
N GLN A 108 -13.01 9.06 -12.39
CA GLN A 108 -12.04 9.58 -11.42
C GLN A 108 -11.13 8.49 -10.85
N SER A 109 -11.63 7.26 -10.69
CA SER A 109 -10.83 6.12 -10.21
C SER A 109 -9.62 5.83 -11.10
N GLU A 110 -9.74 6.04 -12.42
CA GLU A 110 -8.62 5.87 -13.36
C GLU A 110 -7.55 6.97 -13.23
N THR A 111 -7.96 8.17 -12.81
CA THR A 111 -7.00 9.23 -12.48
C THR A 111 -6.21 8.87 -11.21
N ILE A 112 -6.89 8.30 -10.21
CA ILE A 112 -6.26 7.78 -8.99
C ILE A 112 -5.30 6.64 -9.33
N ARG A 113 -5.72 5.69 -10.17
CA ARG A 113 -4.88 4.58 -10.64
C ARG A 113 -3.59 5.07 -11.30
N THR A 114 -3.71 6.09 -12.15
CA THR A 114 -2.56 6.71 -12.83
C THR A 114 -1.59 7.35 -11.81
N GLY A 115 -2.10 8.12 -10.84
CA GLY A 115 -1.25 8.73 -9.81
C GLY A 115 -0.57 7.71 -8.89
N LEU A 116 -1.24 6.60 -8.56
CA LEU A 116 -0.64 5.49 -7.82
C LEU A 116 0.47 4.82 -8.65
N ALA A 117 0.24 4.58 -9.93
CA ALA A 117 1.22 3.99 -10.82
C ALA A 117 2.49 4.86 -10.94
N GLU A 118 2.34 6.18 -11.05
CA GLU A 118 3.46 7.13 -11.02
C GLU A 118 4.23 7.06 -9.69
N LEU A 119 3.54 6.96 -8.56
CA LEU A 119 4.16 6.84 -7.23
C LEU A 119 4.96 5.55 -7.08
N PHE A 120 4.45 4.43 -7.60
CA PHE A 120 5.11 3.12 -7.54
C PHE A 120 6.09 2.86 -8.70
N GLY A 121 6.12 3.75 -9.71
CA GLY A 121 6.99 3.63 -10.87
C GLY A 121 6.62 2.47 -11.81
N CYS A 122 5.33 2.17 -11.96
CA CYS A 122 4.83 1.09 -12.81
C CYS A 122 3.78 1.59 -13.82
N ASP A 123 3.29 0.72 -14.70
CA ASP A 123 2.17 1.04 -15.58
C ASP A 123 0.84 1.06 -14.80
N ARG A 124 -0.12 1.88 -15.24
CA ARG A 124 -1.45 1.94 -14.60
C ARG A 124 -2.21 0.63 -14.69
N GLU A 125 -1.98 -0.17 -15.73
CA GLU A 125 -2.59 -1.49 -15.91
C GLU A 125 -2.00 -2.54 -14.93
N GLU A 126 -0.90 -2.22 -14.23
CA GLU A 126 -0.31 -3.06 -13.17
C GLU A 126 -0.89 -2.75 -11.78
N ILE A 127 -1.71 -1.70 -11.65
CA ILE A 127 -2.33 -1.30 -10.38
C ILE A 127 -3.76 -1.81 -10.30
N ALA A 128 -4.08 -2.59 -9.26
CA ALA A 128 -5.45 -2.90 -8.86
C ALA A 128 -5.80 -2.17 -7.55
N ILE A 129 -6.94 -1.48 -7.52
CA ILE A 129 -7.44 -0.78 -6.33
C ILE A 129 -8.43 -1.69 -5.60
N THR A 130 -8.13 -2.02 -4.35
CA THR A 130 -8.98 -2.84 -3.46
C THR A 130 -9.28 -2.07 -2.16
N ARG A 131 -10.00 -2.68 -1.21
CA ARG A 131 -10.38 -2.02 0.05
C ARG A 131 -9.25 -2.00 1.08
N ASN A 132 -8.33 -2.97 1.04
CA ASN A 132 -7.22 -3.07 2.00
C ASN A 132 -6.16 -4.11 1.58
N ALA A 133 -5.05 -4.16 2.32
CA ALA A 133 -3.94 -5.09 2.09
C ALA A 133 -4.36 -6.57 2.23
N SER A 134 -5.17 -6.92 3.24
CA SER A 134 -5.61 -8.32 3.42
C SER A 134 -6.46 -8.80 2.25
N GLU A 135 -7.39 -7.98 1.75
CA GLU A 135 -8.15 -8.29 0.55
C GLU A 135 -7.24 -8.44 -0.68
N SER A 136 -6.28 -7.52 -0.87
CA SER A 136 -5.35 -7.58 -2.01
C SER A 136 -4.56 -8.88 -2.02
N LEU A 137 -3.99 -9.25 -0.86
CA LEU A 137 -3.20 -10.46 -0.72
C LEU A 137 -4.08 -11.71 -0.82
N GLU A 138 -5.29 -11.70 -0.27
CA GLU A 138 -6.23 -12.82 -0.41
C GLU A 138 -6.70 -13.01 -1.85
N ILE A 139 -6.92 -11.94 -2.62
CA ILE A 139 -7.23 -12.03 -4.06
C ILE A 139 -6.13 -12.77 -4.79
N LEU A 140 -4.86 -12.42 -4.55
CA LEU A 140 -3.72 -13.11 -5.16
C LEU A 140 -3.62 -14.55 -4.65
N LEU A 141 -3.59 -14.73 -3.33
CA LEU A 141 -3.41 -16.03 -2.70
C LEU A 141 -4.54 -17.00 -2.95
N MET A 142 -5.75 -16.56 -3.27
CA MET A 142 -6.88 -17.43 -3.61
C MET A 142 -7.09 -17.54 -5.13
N GLY A 143 -6.64 -16.53 -5.90
CA GLY A 143 -6.78 -16.49 -7.35
C GLY A 143 -5.68 -17.24 -8.12
N MET A 144 -4.55 -17.56 -7.49
CA MET A 144 -3.50 -18.37 -8.12
C MET A 144 -3.90 -19.85 -8.22
N ASP A 145 -3.79 -20.39 -9.43
CA ASP A 145 -4.08 -21.79 -9.74
C ASP A 145 -2.91 -22.71 -9.35
N PHE A 146 -3.02 -23.37 -8.19
CA PHE A 146 -2.07 -24.39 -7.75
C PHE A 146 -2.60 -25.79 -8.00
N LYS A 147 -1.68 -26.75 -8.13
CA LYS A 147 -1.98 -28.17 -8.22
C LYS A 147 -1.79 -28.84 -6.87
N PRO A 148 -2.54 -29.93 -6.56
CA PRO A 148 -2.31 -30.72 -5.36
C PRO A 148 -0.83 -31.11 -5.21
N GLY A 149 -0.26 -30.85 -4.04
CA GLY A 149 1.14 -31.10 -3.72
C GLY A 149 2.12 -29.99 -4.09
N ASP A 150 1.67 -28.90 -4.73
CA ASP A 150 2.46 -27.68 -4.87
C ASP A 150 2.73 -27.06 -3.49
N GLU A 151 3.89 -26.42 -3.33
CA GLU A 151 4.37 -25.87 -2.07
C GLU A 151 4.39 -24.34 -2.11
N ILE A 152 3.88 -23.73 -1.05
CA ILE A 152 3.94 -22.30 -0.77
C ILE A 152 4.91 -22.10 0.39
N LEU A 153 5.98 -21.32 0.16
CA LEU A 153 7.02 -21.03 1.13
C LEU A 153 6.78 -19.65 1.74
N THR A 154 6.74 -19.58 3.07
CA THR A 154 6.68 -18.31 3.81
C THR A 154 7.32 -18.48 5.19
N THR A 155 7.28 -17.46 6.03
CA THR A 155 7.92 -17.48 7.35
C THR A 155 6.91 -17.72 8.46
N THR A 156 7.37 -18.18 9.62
CA THR A 156 6.56 -18.23 10.84
C THR A 156 6.17 -16.85 11.39
N GLN A 157 6.72 -15.77 10.81
CA GLN A 157 6.54 -14.39 11.24
C GLN A 157 5.69 -13.58 10.26
N ASP A 158 5.20 -14.19 9.18
CA ASP A 158 4.33 -13.51 8.22
C ASP A 158 2.97 -13.17 8.84
N TYR A 159 2.21 -12.29 8.19
CA TYR A 159 0.99 -11.74 8.76
C TYR A 159 -0.04 -12.86 9.07
N PRO A 160 -0.59 -12.93 10.31
CA PRO A 160 -1.42 -14.05 10.73
C PRO A 160 -2.64 -14.31 9.84
N ARG A 161 -3.17 -13.27 9.16
CA ARG A 161 -4.26 -13.46 8.20
C ARG A 161 -3.82 -14.32 7.02
N MET A 162 -2.68 -14.02 6.42
CA MET A 162 -2.15 -14.75 5.27
C MET A 162 -1.85 -16.21 5.63
N LEU A 163 -1.26 -16.44 6.81
CA LEU A 163 -1.03 -17.80 7.32
C LEU A 163 -2.34 -18.59 7.48
N THR A 164 -3.41 -17.93 7.93
CA THR A 164 -4.74 -18.56 8.06
C THR A 164 -5.31 -18.92 6.69
N THR A 165 -5.23 -18.01 5.71
CA THR A 165 -5.67 -18.23 4.33
C THR A 165 -4.91 -19.39 3.68
N LEU A 166 -3.59 -19.44 3.84
CA LEU A 166 -2.77 -20.52 3.29
C LEU A 166 -3.06 -21.88 3.94
N ARG A 167 -3.27 -21.93 5.27
CA ARG A 167 -3.72 -23.15 5.96
C ARG A 167 -5.08 -23.63 5.49
N GLN A 168 -5.97 -22.73 5.09
CA GLN A 168 -7.25 -23.10 4.50
C GLN A 168 -7.03 -23.77 3.13
N ARG A 169 -6.20 -23.20 2.26
CA ARG A 169 -5.88 -23.79 0.94
C ARG A 169 -5.17 -25.14 1.08
N GLU A 170 -4.21 -25.27 2.01
CA GLU A 170 -3.56 -26.54 2.33
C GLU A 170 -4.58 -27.66 2.61
N LYS A 171 -5.60 -27.38 3.44
CA LYS A 171 -6.64 -28.35 3.79
C LYS A 171 -7.62 -28.66 2.66
N ARG A 172 -7.96 -27.67 1.82
CA ARG A 172 -8.99 -27.80 0.78
C ARG A 172 -8.46 -28.35 -0.53
N GLU A 173 -7.20 -28.03 -0.85
CA GLU A 173 -6.62 -28.25 -2.18
C GLU A 173 -5.38 -29.17 -2.11
N ASN A 174 -5.02 -29.66 -0.92
CA ASN A 174 -3.86 -30.51 -0.68
C ASN A 174 -2.53 -29.86 -1.11
N LEU A 175 -2.43 -28.53 -0.94
CA LEU A 175 -1.16 -27.80 -1.06
C LEU A 175 -0.24 -28.13 0.13
N LYS A 176 1.02 -27.70 0.06
CA LYS A 176 1.96 -27.77 1.18
C LYS A 176 2.34 -26.36 1.62
N LEU A 177 2.00 -26.01 2.87
CA LEU A 177 2.48 -24.76 3.47
C LEU A 177 3.81 -25.02 4.18
N LYS A 178 4.90 -24.48 3.64
CA LYS A 178 6.23 -24.57 4.25
C LYS A 178 6.55 -23.29 5.00
N LEU A 179 6.66 -23.40 6.32
CA LEU A 179 7.01 -22.29 7.21
C LEU A 179 8.48 -22.40 7.61
N ILE A 180 9.26 -21.37 7.28
CA ILE A 180 10.64 -21.22 7.75
C ILE A 180 10.70 -20.30 8.97
N GLN A 181 11.65 -20.57 9.85
CA GLN A 181 12.01 -19.65 10.91
C GLN A 181 13.13 -18.75 10.41
N ILE A 182 12.97 -17.44 10.60
CA ILE A 182 14.02 -16.44 10.38
C ILE A 182 14.49 -15.92 11.75
N PRO A 183 15.76 -15.52 11.90
CA PRO A 183 16.33 -15.12 13.19
C PRO A 183 15.76 -13.80 13.73
N ILE A 184 15.69 -13.68 15.07
CA ILE A 184 15.26 -12.45 15.78
C ILE A 184 16.29 -12.12 16.88
N PRO A 185 17.07 -11.02 16.76
CA PRO A 185 17.35 -10.28 15.52
C PRO A 185 18.29 -11.07 14.58
N PRO A 186 18.24 -10.85 13.26
CA PRO A 186 19.25 -11.38 12.34
C PRO A 186 20.61 -10.70 12.59
N LYS A 187 21.72 -11.40 12.37
CA LYS A 187 23.04 -10.74 12.37
C LYS A 187 23.21 -9.81 11.18
N ASN A 188 22.62 -10.17 10.05
CA ASN A 188 22.56 -9.40 8.82
C ASN A 188 21.43 -9.95 7.92
N LEU A 189 21.06 -9.19 6.88
CA LEU A 189 19.98 -9.57 5.97
C LEU A 189 20.24 -10.88 5.21
N ASN A 190 21.50 -11.29 5.02
CA ASN A 190 21.81 -12.53 4.31
C ASN A 190 21.35 -13.77 5.09
N GLU A 191 21.26 -13.71 6.42
CA GLU A 191 20.70 -14.83 7.21
C GLU A 191 19.23 -15.08 6.88
N ILE A 192 18.45 -14.02 6.62
CA ILE A 192 17.05 -14.13 6.20
C ILE A 192 16.97 -14.72 4.79
N ALA A 193 17.74 -14.18 3.84
CA ALA A 193 17.75 -14.67 2.46
C ALA A 193 18.19 -16.16 2.39
N ALA A 194 19.20 -16.55 3.17
CA ALA A 194 19.66 -17.93 3.25
C ALA A 194 18.59 -18.88 3.84
N ALA A 195 17.77 -18.39 4.77
CA ALA A 195 16.64 -19.17 5.30
C ALA A 195 15.60 -19.47 4.22
N PHE A 196 15.28 -18.49 3.36
CA PHE A 196 14.43 -18.70 2.18
C PHE A 196 15.07 -19.68 1.19
N GLU A 197 16.34 -19.50 0.85
CA GLU A 197 17.04 -20.41 -0.06
C GLU A 197 17.01 -21.86 0.41
N LYS A 198 17.34 -22.10 1.69
CA LYS A 198 17.25 -23.43 2.30
C LYS A 198 15.81 -23.97 2.35
N GLY A 199 14.84 -23.07 2.41
CA GLY A 199 13.41 -23.39 2.41
C GLY A 199 12.89 -23.86 1.06
N ILE A 200 13.50 -23.45 -0.06
CA ILE A 200 13.03 -23.81 -1.41
C ILE A 200 13.19 -25.31 -1.66
N THR A 201 12.21 -25.90 -2.33
CA THR A 201 12.20 -27.27 -2.84
C THR A 201 11.77 -27.28 -4.31
N GLU A 202 11.87 -28.43 -4.97
CA GLU A 202 11.37 -28.62 -6.35
C GLU A 202 9.85 -28.43 -6.47
N ARG A 203 9.12 -28.48 -5.35
CA ARG A 203 7.66 -28.27 -5.28
C ARG A 203 7.29 -26.82 -5.00
N THR A 204 8.23 -25.96 -4.63
CA THR A 204 7.93 -24.55 -4.34
C THR A 204 7.43 -23.87 -5.61
N ARG A 205 6.24 -23.27 -5.54
CA ARG A 205 5.62 -22.51 -6.64
C ARG A 205 5.42 -21.04 -6.30
N LEU A 206 5.32 -20.72 -5.02
CA LEU A 206 5.13 -19.37 -4.53
C LEU A 206 5.97 -19.13 -3.28
N ILE A 207 6.58 -17.95 -3.21
CA ILE A 207 7.13 -17.38 -1.98
C ILE A 207 6.26 -16.19 -1.55
N LEU A 208 5.72 -16.23 -0.33
CA LEU A 208 5.11 -15.08 0.34
C LEU A 208 6.11 -14.51 1.34
N ILE A 209 6.39 -13.21 1.23
CA ILE A 209 7.30 -12.48 2.11
C ILE A 209 6.75 -11.10 2.47
N SER A 210 6.65 -10.79 3.76
CA SER A 210 6.43 -9.41 4.22
C SER A 210 7.70 -8.56 4.07
N HIS A 211 7.61 -7.36 3.49
CA HIS A 211 8.74 -6.42 3.40
C HIS A 211 9.16 -5.90 4.78
N MET A 212 8.18 -5.56 5.62
CA MET A 212 8.37 -5.22 7.02
C MET A 212 7.47 -6.10 7.89
N ILE A 213 8.08 -6.81 8.85
CA ILE A 213 7.35 -7.71 9.75
C ILE A 213 6.68 -6.89 10.85
N ASN A 214 5.36 -6.93 10.89
CA ASN A 214 4.55 -6.09 11.79
C ASN A 214 4.83 -6.31 13.29
N ILE A 215 5.21 -7.52 13.68
CA ILE A 215 5.43 -7.90 15.09
C ILE A 215 6.87 -7.66 15.58
N THR A 216 7.87 -7.67 14.69
CA THR A 216 9.29 -7.51 15.06
C THR A 216 9.91 -6.21 14.55
N GLY A 217 9.26 -5.52 13.60
CA GLY A 217 9.80 -4.33 12.93
C GLY A 217 10.95 -4.63 11.97
N GLN A 218 11.27 -5.90 11.71
CA GLN A 218 12.38 -6.29 10.85
C GLN A 218 12.07 -6.01 9.38
N ILE A 219 13.00 -5.33 8.69
CA ILE A 219 12.98 -5.16 7.24
C ILE A 219 13.60 -6.41 6.61
N THR A 220 12.89 -7.06 5.69
CA THR A 220 13.33 -8.29 5.03
C THR A 220 14.02 -7.98 3.69
N PRO A 221 14.94 -8.83 3.20
CA PRO A 221 15.66 -8.60 1.95
C PRO A 221 14.82 -8.99 0.72
N VAL A 222 13.70 -8.29 0.50
CA VAL A 222 12.73 -8.59 -0.57
C VAL A 222 13.41 -8.73 -1.92
N LYS A 223 14.29 -7.80 -2.30
CA LYS A 223 15.02 -7.87 -3.59
C LYS A 223 15.79 -9.20 -3.73
N ALA A 224 16.56 -9.59 -2.71
CA ALA A 224 17.36 -10.81 -2.77
C ALA A 224 16.47 -12.06 -2.86
N VAL A 225 15.35 -12.10 -2.14
CA VAL A 225 14.40 -13.22 -2.18
C VAL A 225 13.66 -13.28 -3.53
N CYS A 226 13.28 -12.14 -4.10
CA CYS A 226 12.68 -12.09 -5.44
C CYS A 226 13.66 -12.50 -6.54
N ASP A 227 14.92 -12.05 -6.48
CA ASP A 227 15.97 -12.46 -7.42
C ASP A 227 16.21 -13.98 -7.34
N LEU A 228 16.26 -14.52 -6.13
CA LEU A 228 16.39 -15.95 -5.84
C LEU A 228 15.22 -16.80 -6.36
N ALA A 229 13.98 -16.31 -6.21
CA ALA A 229 12.77 -16.96 -6.68
C ALA A 229 12.70 -16.96 -8.20
N ARG A 230 12.96 -15.80 -8.83
CA ARG A 230 12.95 -15.62 -10.28
C ARG A 230 13.97 -16.52 -10.98
N ALA A 231 15.16 -16.68 -10.41
CA ALA A 231 16.19 -17.59 -10.92
C ALA A 231 15.75 -19.06 -10.97
N ARG A 232 14.71 -19.42 -10.20
CA ARG A 232 14.14 -20.77 -10.13
C ARG A 232 12.73 -20.89 -10.74
N GLY A 233 12.24 -19.82 -11.38
CA GLY A 233 10.89 -19.79 -11.95
C GLY A 233 9.78 -19.88 -10.89
N ILE A 234 10.02 -19.35 -9.70
CA ILE A 234 9.06 -19.33 -8.57
C ILE A 234 8.44 -17.93 -8.50
N GLU A 235 7.12 -17.87 -8.36
CA GLU A 235 6.40 -16.61 -8.17
C GLU A 235 6.62 -16.03 -6.78
N THR A 236 6.51 -14.70 -6.66
CA THR A 236 6.63 -14.01 -5.36
C THR A 236 5.47 -13.07 -5.12
N ILE A 237 4.90 -13.15 -3.91
CA ILE A 237 4.01 -12.11 -3.37
C ILE A 237 4.75 -11.42 -2.25
N VAL A 238 4.82 -10.08 -2.33
CA VAL A 238 5.41 -9.23 -1.31
C VAL A 238 4.30 -8.51 -0.57
N ASP A 239 4.18 -8.74 0.75
CA ASP A 239 3.31 -7.91 1.59
C ASP A 239 4.05 -6.63 1.97
N GLY A 240 3.65 -5.52 1.33
CA GLY A 240 4.21 -4.20 1.52
C GLY A 240 3.51 -3.33 2.56
N ALA A 241 2.51 -3.83 3.30
CA ALA A 241 1.59 -2.99 4.10
C ALA A 241 2.26 -2.11 5.17
N HIS A 242 3.43 -2.51 5.66
CA HIS A 242 4.19 -1.79 6.68
C HIS A 242 5.43 -1.04 6.16
N SER A 243 5.57 -0.90 4.83
CA SER A 243 6.74 -0.30 4.16
C SER A 243 6.74 1.22 4.14
#